data_AF-A0A4R8LTJ4-F1
#
_entry.id   AF-A0A4R8LTJ4-F1
#
_cell.length_a   1.000
_cell.length_b   1.000
_cell.length_c   1.000
_cell.angle_alpha   90.00
_cell.angle_beta   90.00
_cell.angle_gamma   90.00
#
_symmetry.space_group_name_H-M   'P 1'
#
loop_
_entity.id
_entity.type
_entity.pdbx_description
1 polymer ?
#
loop_
_entity_poly.entity_id
_entity_poly.type
_entity_poly.pdbx_seq_one_letter_code
_entity_poly.pdbx_strand_id
1 'polypeptide(L)'
;MYRSRLLSLAAAGAVALMAVGCGANTGAIVSKSQTSLRPSHDTAAVLQKPDSPGIPAPVSLAALQHNNVWYNIDLPDGDTGYRWGYMHGVFQMERTEDRGVSWRGVNLPVRFRLGGDSAYRGVENPQLAVVDLDTLYLYGVSGRSFVRAGTSDGGAHWSTYRTDLGADGFRVASVSQPAKSQAWVLLAGTGAANSGVTRLYHVTNGGATAAEVKVGPLPSGSGLPMNAQAVVAFTNLRSGWLLATDPRGELSLYRTEDGGGHWSVRTLNPPKQILGARAIRVFQPQLLEHEGTFAAMFATGSGKSSKPHVVIFRSRDGGKTVAGELTDQLDGAQANYEGQPAVFTTPDYGYAVHGGRLLRTTDSGDSWLAVHSPSLELWLQRYPCVLAMDFVSYTQGYMLLADRAQKHTVLLQTAGLRDRWQPVP
;
A
#
# COMPACT_ATOMS: atom_id res chain seq x y z
N MET A 1 22.62 50.66 -39.31
CA MET A 1 23.27 50.02 -40.47
C MET A 1 22.53 48.72 -40.81
N TYR A 2 22.05 48.63 -42.05
CA TYR A 2 21.72 47.45 -42.87
C TYR A 2 21.20 46.11 -42.28
N ARG A 3 19.89 45.87 -42.51
CA ARG A 3 19.19 44.77 -43.24
C ARG A 3 19.65 43.28 -43.20
N SER A 4 18.60 42.44 -43.06
CA SER A 4 18.29 41.15 -43.74
C SER A 4 18.85 39.85 -43.10
N ARG A 5 18.16 38.69 -43.04
CA ARG A 5 17.13 38.09 -43.94
C ARG A 5 16.07 37.23 -43.21
N LEU A 6 14.94 37.09 -43.90
CA LEU A 6 13.83 36.14 -43.76
C LEU A 6 14.25 34.66 -43.89
N LEU A 7 13.46 33.76 -43.29
CA LEU A 7 12.81 32.67 -44.03
C LEU A 7 11.55 32.16 -43.30
N SER A 8 10.46 32.18 -44.05
CA SER A 8 9.11 31.73 -43.78
C SER A 8 8.93 30.25 -44.14
N LEU A 9 8.03 29.55 -43.45
CA LEU A 9 7.14 28.57 -44.09
C LEU A 9 5.87 28.39 -43.26
N ALA A 10 4.77 28.86 -43.84
CA ALA A 10 3.41 28.56 -43.45
C ALA A 10 2.91 27.41 -44.31
N ALA A 11 2.09 26.53 -43.74
CA ALA A 11 1.04 25.82 -44.48
C ALA A 11 -0.12 25.55 -43.53
N ALA A 12 -1.26 26.16 -43.86
CA ALA A 12 -2.54 26.06 -43.20
C ALA A 12 -3.48 25.13 -43.99
N GLY A 13 -4.54 24.69 -43.32
CA GLY A 13 -5.78 24.20 -43.96
C GLY A 13 -6.12 22.77 -43.56
N ALA A 14 -7.35 22.41 -43.21
CA ALA A 14 -8.60 23.15 -43.10
C ALA A 14 -9.59 22.36 -42.24
N VAL A 15 -10.53 23.08 -41.64
CA VAL A 15 -11.69 22.57 -40.90
C VAL A 15 -12.78 22.14 -41.87
N ALA A 16 -13.50 21.06 -41.55
CA ALA A 16 -14.87 20.84 -42.03
C ALA A 16 -15.75 20.25 -40.91
N LEU A 17 -16.79 21.00 -40.54
CA LEU A 17 -17.93 20.59 -39.72
C LEU A 17 -18.98 19.91 -40.61
N MET A 18 -19.63 18.86 -40.12
CA MET A 18 -20.98 18.44 -40.52
C MET A 18 -21.73 17.86 -39.31
N ALA A 19 -23.04 18.06 -39.30
CA ALA A 19 -23.90 18.10 -38.12
C ALA A 19 -24.85 16.89 -37.97
N VAL A 20 -25.39 16.75 -36.75
CA VAL A 20 -26.64 16.10 -36.27
C VAL A 20 -26.93 14.63 -36.63
N GLY A 21 -27.12 13.82 -35.58
CA GLY A 21 -27.97 12.63 -35.59
C GLY A 21 -28.47 12.29 -34.18
N CYS A 22 -29.76 12.50 -33.91
CA CYS A 22 -30.44 11.94 -32.75
C CYS A 22 -30.67 10.43 -32.97
N GLY A 23 -30.45 9.60 -31.94
CA GLY A 23 -30.85 8.18 -32.02
C GLY A 23 -30.36 7.28 -30.89
N ALA A 24 -31.27 7.03 -29.95
CA ALA A 24 -31.50 5.79 -29.21
C ALA A 24 -30.40 5.15 -28.31
N ASN A 25 -30.80 4.98 -27.04
CA ASN A 25 -30.34 3.99 -26.07
C ASN A 25 -29.85 2.67 -26.69
N THR A 26 -28.59 2.34 -26.47
CA THR A 26 -28.14 0.97 -26.13
C THR A 26 -26.82 1.08 -25.37
N GLY A 27 -26.70 0.34 -24.27
CA GLY A 27 -25.52 0.34 -23.41
C GLY A 27 -24.28 -0.11 -24.19
N ALA A 28 -23.34 0.81 -24.36
CA ALA A 28 -22.05 0.51 -24.94
C ALA A 28 -21.23 -0.31 -23.92
N ILE A 29 -21.06 -1.59 -24.24
CA ILE A 29 -20.00 -2.44 -23.69
C ILE A 29 -18.68 -1.72 -23.96
N VAL A 30 -17.98 -1.31 -22.91
CA VAL A 30 -16.65 -0.70 -23.03
C VAL A 30 -15.72 -1.77 -23.57
N SER A 31 -15.37 -1.63 -24.85
CA SER A 31 -14.31 -2.40 -25.50
C SER A 31 -12.99 -2.17 -24.79
N LYS A 32 -12.26 -3.26 -24.53
CA LYS A 32 -10.95 -3.29 -23.88
C LYS A 32 -9.98 -2.36 -24.62
N SER A 33 -9.73 -1.16 -24.07
CA SER A 33 -8.62 -0.32 -24.54
C SER A 33 -7.31 -1.02 -24.17
N GLN A 34 -6.56 -1.43 -25.19
CA GLN A 34 -5.21 -1.98 -25.06
C GLN A 34 -4.24 -0.83 -24.89
N THR A 35 -3.82 -0.55 -23.67
CA THR A 35 -2.55 0.13 -23.42
C THR A 35 -1.43 -0.89 -23.58
N SER A 36 -0.46 -0.53 -24.43
CA SER A 36 0.64 -1.39 -24.85
C SER A 36 1.63 -1.62 -23.72
N LEU A 37 1.57 -2.81 -23.14
CA LEU A 37 2.68 -3.69 -22.69
C LEU A 37 2.01 -4.91 -22.05
N ARG A 38 1.16 -5.62 -22.81
CA ARG A 38 0.71 -6.95 -22.42
C ARG A 38 1.81 -7.93 -22.84
N PRO A 39 2.50 -8.62 -21.91
CA PRO A 39 3.10 -9.89 -22.26
C PRO A 39 2.00 -10.80 -22.82
N SER A 40 2.35 -11.69 -23.75
CA SER A 40 1.44 -12.76 -24.17
C SER A 40 0.89 -13.46 -22.94
N HIS A 41 -0.40 -13.83 -22.98
CA HIS A 41 -0.98 -14.74 -22.00
C HIS A 41 -0.14 -16.02 -22.01
N ASP A 42 0.82 -16.13 -21.08
CA ASP A 42 1.48 -17.40 -20.82
C ASP A 42 0.40 -18.29 -20.21
N THR A 43 -0.17 -19.16 -21.05
CA THR A 43 -0.95 -20.31 -20.60
C THR A 43 -0.06 -21.13 -19.68
N ALA A 44 -0.29 -21.00 -18.37
CA ALA A 44 0.40 -21.81 -17.39
C ALA A 44 0.06 -23.29 -17.63
N ALA A 45 1.09 -24.12 -17.78
CA ALA A 45 0.94 -25.56 -17.63
C ALA A 45 0.38 -25.84 -16.23
N VAL A 46 -0.57 -26.78 -16.13
CA VAL A 46 -1.10 -27.27 -14.86
C VAL A 46 0.04 -27.98 -14.13
N LEU A 47 0.80 -27.25 -13.33
CA LEU A 47 1.86 -27.79 -12.49
C LEU A 47 1.24 -28.40 -11.23
N GLN A 48 1.66 -29.61 -10.89
CA GLN A 48 1.24 -30.35 -9.69
C GLN A 48 1.23 -29.44 -8.46
N LYS A 49 0.16 -29.49 -7.65
CA LYS A 49 0.04 -28.79 -6.37
C LYS A 49 1.14 -29.29 -5.41
N PRO A 50 1.78 -28.45 -4.56
CA PRO A 50 2.78 -28.93 -3.62
C PRO A 50 2.18 -29.98 -2.68
N ASP A 51 3.01 -30.90 -2.18
CA ASP A 51 2.60 -31.99 -1.29
C ASP A 51 2.05 -31.54 0.08
N SER A 52 2.12 -30.25 0.39
CA SER A 52 1.42 -29.63 1.54
C SER A 52 1.12 -28.15 1.26
N PRO A 53 0.00 -27.84 0.59
CA PRO A 53 -0.41 -26.48 0.27
C PRO A 53 -1.04 -25.84 1.52
N GLY A 54 -0.20 -25.44 2.47
CA GLY A 54 -0.62 -24.66 3.63
C GLY A 54 -0.80 -23.19 3.29
N ILE A 55 -1.84 -22.56 3.83
CA ILE A 55 -1.93 -21.10 3.94
C ILE A 55 -0.71 -20.60 4.73
N PRO A 56 -0.09 -19.45 4.37
CA PRO A 56 0.97 -18.85 5.17
C PRO A 56 0.62 -18.78 6.66
N ALA A 57 1.62 -18.98 7.52
CA ALA A 57 1.37 -18.94 8.96
C ALA A 57 0.90 -17.54 9.39
N PRO A 58 -0.01 -17.44 10.37
CA PRO A 58 -0.49 -16.15 10.85
C PRO A 58 0.63 -15.35 11.50
N VAL A 59 0.65 -14.05 11.23
CA VAL A 59 1.62 -13.10 11.78
C VAL A 59 1.00 -12.30 12.93
N SER A 60 1.78 -12.00 13.96
CA SER A 60 1.36 -11.15 15.08
C SER A 60 2.35 -10.01 15.23
N LEU A 61 1.93 -8.78 14.88
CA LEU A 61 2.78 -7.60 15.05
C LEU A 61 3.30 -7.48 16.49
N ALA A 62 2.46 -7.77 17.49
CA ALA A 62 2.89 -7.77 18.88
C ALA A 62 4.02 -8.79 19.15
N ALA A 63 3.95 -10.00 18.59
CA ALA A 63 5.02 -10.98 18.73
C ALA A 63 6.31 -10.50 18.06
N LEU A 64 6.23 -9.98 16.83
CA LEU A 64 7.36 -9.42 16.09
C LEU A 64 8.07 -8.30 16.90
N GLN A 65 7.29 -7.36 17.43
CA GLN A 65 7.81 -6.24 18.23
C GLN A 65 8.51 -6.66 19.52
N HIS A 66 8.15 -7.83 20.11
CA HIS A 66 8.78 -8.35 21.33
C HIS A 66 9.93 -9.32 21.06
N ASN A 67 9.94 -9.97 19.89
CA ASN A 67 10.94 -10.98 19.55
C ASN A 67 12.27 -10.39 19.02
N ASN A 68 12.37 -9.06 18.87
CA ASN A 68 13.56 -8.37 18.38
C ASN A 68 13.99 -8.87 16.99
N VAL A 69 13.04 -8.87 16.05
CA VAL A 69 13.28 -9.21 14.64
C VAL A 69 12.94 -8.02 13.76
N TRP A 70 13.63 -7.90 12.63
CA TRP A 70 13.24 -6.98 11.56
C TRP A 70 12.02 -7.54 10.84
N TYR A 71 11.01 -6.72 10.55
CA TYR A 71 9.78 -7.18 9.89
C TYR A 71 9.27 -6.26 8.77
N ASN A 72 10.03 -5.21 8.47
CA ASN A 72 9.82 -4.37 7.30
C ASN A 72 11.10 -4.26 6.48
N ILE A 73 10.93 -4.13 5.16
CA ILE A 73 11.97 -3.79 4.20
C ILE A 73 11.41 -2.86 3.11
N ASP A 74 12.29 -2.06 2.53
CA ASP A 74 12.06 -1.29 1.31
C ASP A 74 13.40 -1.06 0.61
N LEU A 75 13.59 -1.61 -0.59
CA LEU A 75 14.77 -1.52 -1.44
C LEU A 75 14.37 -0.93 -2.80
N PRO A 76 14.17 0.40 -2.92
CA PRO A 76 13.52 1.02 -4.08
C PRO A 76 14.22 0.76 -5.44
N ASP A 77 15.54 0.65 -5.45
CA ASP A 77 16.34 0.28 -6.63
C ASP A 77 16.89 -1.15 -6.56
N GLY A 78 16.64 -1.82 -5.42
CA GLY A 78 17.11 -3.15 -5.11
C GLY A 78 18.57 -3.27 -4.71
N ASP A 79 19.35 -2.20 -4.69
CA ASP A 79 20.72 -2.19 -4.17
C ASP A 79 20.76 -1.45 -2.83
N THR A 80 20.21 -0.24 -2.80
CA THR A 80 20.08 0.59 -1.61
C THR A 80 18.70 0.42 -1.01
N GLY A 81 18.62 0.35 0.31
CA GLY A 81 17.34 0.22 0.98
C GLY A 81 17.40 0.26 2.49
N TYR A 82 16.27 0.00 3.09
CA TYR A 82 16.02 0.13 4.52
C TYR A 82 15.34 -1.12 5.06
N ARG A 83 15.63 -1.43 6.33
CA ARG A 83 14.83 -2.35 7.12
C ARG A 83 14.55 -1.73 8.47
N TRP A 84 13.39 -2.02 9.04
CA TRP A 84 13.00 -1.42 10.32
C TRP A 84 12.06 -2.30 11.12
N GLY A 85 11.90 -1.93 12.38
CA GLY A 85 11.03 -2.59 13.35
C GLY A 85 11.41 -2.24 14.79
N TYR A 86 10.64 -2.74 15.75
CA TYR A 86 10.97 -2.61 17.17
C TYR A 86 12.03 -3.63 17.58
N MET A 87 13.20 -3.11 17.96
CA MET A 87 14.35 -3.87 18.43
C MET A 87 14.66 -3.46 19.87
N HIS A 88 14.67 -4.43 20.77
CA HIS A 88 14.88 -4.24 22.21
C HIS A 88 13.93 -3.19 22.81
N GLY A 89 12.67 -3.23 22.40
CA GLY A 89 11.62 -2.31 22.86
C GLY A 89 11.73 -0.88 22.34
N VAL A 90 12.52 -0.63 21.29
CA VAL A 90 12.64 0.69 20.66
C VAL A 90 12.56 0.54 19.14
N PHE A 91 11.84 1.43 18.47
CA PHE A 91 11.84 1.48 17.01
C PHE A 91 13.24 1.81 16.48
N GLN A 92 13.76 0.98 15.59
CA GLN A 92 15.08 1.12 14.99
C GLN A 92 14.99 0.93 13.47
N MET A 93 16.03 1.40 12.78
CA MET A 93 16.15 1.29 11.33
C MET A 93 17.61 1.06 10.95
N GLU A 94 17.82 0.31 9.89
CA GLU A 94 19.11 0.11 9.26
C GLU A 94 19.01 0.38 7.76
N ARG A 95 20.15 0.77 7.16
CA ARG A 95 20.30 1.03 5.72
C ARG A 95 21.31 0.06 5.12
N THR A 96 21.06 -0.38 3.90
CA THR A 96 21.98 -1.16 3.07
C THR A 96 22.31 -0.37 1.80
N GLU A 97 23.48 -0.62 1.21
CA GLU A 97 23.90 -0.13 -0.10
C GLU A 97 24.39 -1.31 -0.99
N ASP A 98 24.16 -2.54 -0.55
CA ASP A 98 24.71 -3.77 -1.13
C ASP A 98 23.70 -4.91 -1.14
N ARG A 99 22.43 -4.59 -1.47
CA ARG A 99 21.33 -5.56 -1.64
C ARG A 99 21.01 -6.32 -0.36
N GLY A 100 21.30 -5.72 0.79
CA GLY A 100 21.06 -6.29 2.11
C GLY A 100 22.14 -7.23 2.62
N VAL A 101 23.32 -7.30 1.97
CA VAL A 101 24.46 -8.11 2.44
C VAL A 101 25.03 -7.51 3.73
N SER A 102 25.12 -6.19 3.81
CA SER A 102 25.50 -5.47 5.02
C SER A 102 24.47 -4.39 5.36
N TRP A 103 24.38 -4.12 6.66
CA TRP A 103 23.40 -3.20 7.24
C TRP A 103 24.10 -2.26 8.21
N ARG A 104 23.84 -0.97 8.07
CA ARG A 104 24.32 0.07 8.97
C ARG A 104 23.15 0.68 9.74
N GLY A 105 23.30 0.79 11.06
CA GLY A 105 22.36 1.51 11.91
C GLY A 105 22.10 2.95 11.44
N VAL A 106 20.83 3.35 11.43
CA VAL A 106 20.40 4.73 11.20
C VAL A 106 19.98 5.35 12.53
N ASN A 107 20.65 6.44 12.90
CA ASN A 107 20.37 7.14 14.16
C ASN A 107 19.11 7.99 14.02
N LEU A 108 18.02 7.58 14.68
CA LEU A 108 16.76 8.31 14.64
C LEU A 108 16.77 9.48 15.64
N PRO A 109 16.22 10.66 15.25
CA PRO A 109 16.15 11.84 16.12
C PRO A 109 15.06 11.74 17.19
N VAL A 110 14.19 10.72 17.08
CA VAL A 110 13.06 10.49 17.99
C VAL A 110 13.04 9.03 18.42
N ARG A 111 12.90 8.82 19.72
CA ARG A 111 12.88 7.49 20.33
C ARG A 111 11.44 7.03 20.58
N PHE A 112 10.91 6.19 19.69
CA PHE A 112 9.63 5.52 19.90
C PHE A 112 9.84 4.24 20.71
N ARG A 113 9.28 4.19 21.93
CA ARG A 113 9.36 3.03 22.82
C ARG A 113 8.16 2.12 22.61
N LEU A 114 8.40 0.82 22.72
CA LEU A 114 7.35 -0.18 22.66
C LEU A 114 6.37 0.03 23.82
N GLY A 115 5.07 0.08 23.53
CA GLY A 115 4.00 0.21 24.51
C GLY A 115 2.62 0.13 23.85
N GLY A 116 1.55 0.52 24.58
CA GLY A 116 0.20 0.69 23.97
C GLY A 116 0.22 1.68 22.80
N ASP A 117 1.24 2.53 22.84
CA ASP A 117 1.86 3.38 21.82
C ASP A 117 1.96 2.88 20.38
N SER A 118 2.28 1.60 20.24
CA SER A 118 3.16 1.16 19.15
C SER A 118 2.45 0.53 17.97
N ALA A 119 1.14 0.32 18.09
CA ALA A 119 0.34 -0.23 17.01
C ALA A 119 -1.13 0.20 17.09
N TYR A 120 -1.80 0.16 15.94
CA TYR A 120 -3.25 0.29 15.80
C TYR A 120 -3.77 -0.74 14.81
N ARG A 121 -4.61 -1.67 15.26
CA ARG A 121 -5.23 -2.70 14.39
C ARG A 121 -4.23 -3.42 13.46
N GLY A 122 -3.05 -3.75 13.97
CA GLY A 122 -2.00 -4.42 13.21
C GLY A 122 -1.10 -3.49 12.38
N VAL A 123 -1.35 -2.18 12.40
CA VAL A 123 -0.52 -1.15 11.77
C VAL A 123 0.49 -0.61 12.78
N GLU A 124 1.74 -0.46 12.38
CA GLU A 124 2.81 0.07 13.23
C GLU A 124 2.71 1.60 13.45
N ASN A 125 3.09 2.03 14.66
CA ASN A 125 3.42 3.43 14.95
C ASN A 125 4.84 3.48 15.54
N PRO A 126 5.81 4.17 14.92
CA PRO A 126 5.71 5.05 13.74
C PRO A 126 5.65 4.30 12.40
N GLN A 127 5.30 5.01 11.31
CA GLN A 127 5.41 4.55 9.93
C GLN A 127 6.52 5.28 9.17
N LEU A 128 7.23 4.56 8.31
CA LEU A 128 8.25 5.09 7.40
C LEU A 128 7.66 5.29 5.99
N ALA A 129 8.03 6.41 5.35
CA ALA A 129 7.80 6.65 3.94
C ALA A 129 9.15 6.87 3.25
N VAL A 130 9.52 5.96 2.35
CA VAL A 130 10.70 6.08 1.49
C VAL A 130 10.27 6.79 0.21
N VAL A 131 10.88 7.94 -0.09
CA VAL A 131 10.53 8.76 -1.27
C VAL A 131 11.53 8.55 -2.40
N ASP A 132 12.81 8.47 -2.05
CA ASP A 132 13.89 8.04 -2.92
C ASP A 132 15.01 7.45 -2.04
N LEU A 133 16.15 7.09 -2.64
CA LEU A 133 17.24 6.37 -1.98
C LEU A 133 17.75 7.06 -0.70
N ASP A 134 17.74 8.40 -0.66
CA ASP A 134 18.27 9.18 0.46
C ASP A 134 17.20 10.01 1.17
N THR A 135 16.00 10.13 0.61
CA THR A 135 14.91 10.94 1.15
C THR A 135 13.88 10.06 1.84
N LEU A 136 13.79 10.18 3.16
CA LEU A 136 12.90 9.39 4.02
C LEU A 136 12.13 10.29 4.96
N TYR A 137 10.94 9.85 5.33
CA TYR A 137 10.12 10.49 6.35
C TYR A 137 9.56 9.47 7.34
N LEU A 138 9.74 9.75 8.62
CA LEU A 138 9.17 9.00 9.73
C LEU A 138 8.00 9.78 10.31
N TYR A 139 6.84 9.14 10.40
CA TYR A 139 5.61 9.69 10.94
C TYR A 139 5.19 8.87 12.15
N GLY A 140 5.03 9.52 13.31
CA GLY A 140 4.62 8.80 14.51
C GLY A 140 3.87 9.69 15.48
N VAL A 141 3.15 9.07 16.40
CA VAL A 141 2.59 9.75 17.57
C VAL A 141 3.32 9.27 18.82
N SER A 142 3.68 10.20 19.69
CA SER A 142 4.27 9.94 21.00
C SER A 142 3.57 10.84 22.04
N GLY A 143 2.75 10.23 22.90
CA GLY A 143 1.83 10.96 23.76
C GLY A 143 0.90 11.85 22.93
N ARG A 144 0.86 13.15 23.26
CA ARG A 144 0.06 14.17 22.57
C ARG A 144 0.69 14.72 21.30
N SER A 145 1.94 14.35 21.00
CA SER A 145 2.68 14.92 19.88
C SER A 145 2.60 14.04 18.65
N PHE A 146 2.07 14.57 17.56
CA PHE A 146 2.38 14.07 16.23
C PHE A 146 3.79 14.53 15.85
N VAL A 147 4.61 13.57 15.45
CA VAL A 147 6.03 13.72 15.12
C VAL A 147 6.21 13.41 13.65
N ARG A 148 6.90 14.32 12.96
CA ARG A 148 7.47 14.08 11.64
C ARG A 148 8.98 14.28 11.70
N ALA A 149 9.75 13.26 11.37
CA ALA A 149 11.19 13.37 11.16
C ALA A 149 11.53 13.10 9.69
N GLY A 150 12.39 13.90 9.07
CA GLY A 150 12.77 13.72 7.67
C GLY A 150 14.25 13.95 7.40
N THR A 151 14.79 13.16 6.49
CA THR A 151 16.17 13.19 6.00
C THR A 151 16.16 13.27 4.47
N SER A 152 17.26 13.77 3.90
CA SER A 152 17.53 13.74 2.46
C SER A 152 18.96 13.26 2.16
N ASP A 153 19.56 12.54 3.12
CA ASP A 153 20.94 12.04 3.10
C ASP A 153 21.06 10.63 3.72
N GLY A 154 20.02 9.81 3.53
CA GLY A 154 20.03 8.41 3.96
C GLY A 154 19.99 8.24 5.49
N GLY A 155 19.52 9.25 6.21
CA GLY A 155 19.39 9.25 7.67
C GLY A 155 20.64 9.70 8.41
N ALA A 156 21.60 10.36 7.75
CA ALA A 156 22.75 10.96 8.42
C ALA A 156 22.34 12.21 9.22
N HIS A 157 21.47 13.06 8.65
CA HIS A 157 20.91 14.23 9.33
C HIS A 157 19.39 14.24 9.22
N TRP A 158 18.74 14.74 10.27
CA TRP A 158 17.28 14.76 10.38
C TRP A 158 16.74 16.13 10.76
N SER A 159 15.66 16.52 10.09
CA SER A 159 14.76 17.61 10.48
C SER A 159 13.57 17.01 11.24
N THR A 160 13.26 17.52 12.44
CA THR A 160 12.15 17.00 13.26
C THR A 160 11.17 18.12 13.60
N TYR A 161 9.89 17.86 13.34
CA TYR A 161 8.78 18.73 13.70
C TYR A 161 7.80 18.00 14.61
N ARG A 162 7.20 18.74 15.55
CA ARG A 162 6.19 18.23 16.48
C ARG A 162 4.96 19.13 16.45
N THR A 163 3.80 18.52 16.32
CA THR A 163 2.50 19.19 16.38
C THR A 163 1.75 18.64 17.61
N ASP A 164 1.30 19.52 18.51
CA ASP A 164 0.42 19.11 19.60
C ASP A 164 -0.97 18.77 19.06
N LEU A 165 -1.42 17.56 19.31
CA LEU A 165 -2.74 17.07 18.92
C LEU A 165 -3.84 17.51 19.88
N GLY A 166 -3.49 18.17 20.99
CA GLY A 166 -4.43 18.63 22.00
C GLY A 166 -4.91 17.52 22.95
N ALA A 167 -4.66 16.25 22.62
CA ALA A 167 -5.03 15.09 23.41
C ALA A 167 -4.16 13.87 23.10
N ASP A 168 -4.07 12.96 24.06
CA ASP A 168 -3.40 11.67 23.92
C ASP A 168 -4.26 10.64 23.16
N GLY A 169 -3.64 9.50 22.87
CA GLY A 169 -4.34 8.33 22.34
C GLY A 169 -4.60 8.42 20.85
N PHE A 170 -3.70 9.00 20.07
CA PHE A 170 -3.68 8.87 18.62
C PHE A 170 -2.54 7.94 18.18
N ARG A 171 -2.74 7.21 17.08
CA ARG A 171 -1.76 6.37 16.38
C ARG A 171 -1.72 6.77 14.92
N VAL A 172 -0.57 6.68 14.26
CA VAL A 172 -0.53 6.71 12.79
C VAL A 172 -1.21 5.44 12.26
N ALA A 173 -2.09 5.60 11.28
CA ALA A 173 -2.85 4.51 10.66
C ALA A 173 -2.53 4.32 9.18
N SER A 174 -2.10 5.36 8.47
CA SER A 174 -1.66 5.30 7.07
C SER A 174 -0.96 6.62 6.71
N VAL A 175 0.02 6.53 5.82
CA VAL A 175 0.79 7.67 5.31
C VAL A 175 0.84 7.61 3.79
N SER A 176 0.69 8.76 3.15
CA SER A 176 1.04 8.95 1.74
C SER A 176 1.95 10.17 1.56
N GLN A 177 3.08 9.94 0.90
CA GLN A 177 4.11 10.95 0.64
C GLN A 177 4.42 11.04 -0.86
N PRO A 178 3.56 11.67 -1.68
CA PRO A 178 3.80 11.77 -3.12
C PRO A 178 4.92 12.76 -3.49
N ALA A 179 5.41 13.58 -2.55
CA ALA A 179 6.48 14.55 -2.79
C ALA A 179 7.29 14.83 -1.53
N LYS A 180 8.52 15.34 -1.67
CA LYS A 180 9.44 15.63 -0.54
C LYS A 180 8.87 16.62 0.50
N SER A 181 8.04 17.58 0.08
CA SER A 181 7.57 18.65 0.94
C SER A 181 6.16 18.47 1.50
N GLN A 182 5.42 17.45 1.06
CA GLN A 182 4.02 17.26 1.44
C GLN A 182 3.63 15.80 1.69
N ALA A 183 2.79 15.61 2.70
CA ALA A 183 2.27 14.30 3.13
C ALA A 183 0.78 14.38 3.46
N TRP A 184 0.12 13.24 3.39
CA TRP A 184 -1.19 13.02 3.97
C TRP A 184 -1.08 11.88 4.98
N VAL A 185 -1.45 12.16 6.24
CA VAL A 185 -1.28 11.22 7.35
C VAL A 185 -2.62 11.00 8.04
N LEU A 186 -3.05 9.74 8.11
CA LEU A 186 -4.21 9.35 8.89
C LEU A 186 -3.79 9.04 10.33
N LEU A 187 -4.46 9.70 11.27
CA LEU A 187 -4.34 9.42 12.71
C LEU A 187 -5.63 8.78 13.21
N ALA A 188 -5.52 7.63 13.89
CA ALA A 188 -6.64 6.94 14.51
C ALA A 188 -6.60 7.11 16.03
N GLY A 189 -7.74 7.48 16.60
CA GLY A 189 -7.94 7.69 18.03
C GLY A 189 -8.31 6.40 18.76
N THR A 190 -7.52 6.07 19.77
CA THR A 190 -7.64 4.87 20.62
C THR A 190 -7.91 5.21 22.08
N GLY A 191 -7.64 6.44 22.53
CA GLY A 191 -7.90 6.88 23.92
C GLY A 191 -9.37 7.17 24.21
N ALA A 192 -9.78 7.16 25.48
CA ALA A 192 -11.18 7.34 25.89
C ALA A 192 -11.85 8.61 25.31
N ALA A 193 -11.10 9.72 25.19
CA ALA A 193 -11.60 10.98 24.65
C ALA A 193 -11.66 11.01 23.10
N ASN A 194 -10.91 10.15 22.41
CA ASN A 194 -10.76 10.16 20.95
C ASN A 194 -11.14 8.81 20.31
N SER A 195 -11.73 7.90 21.08
CA SER A 195 -11.94 6.51 20.68
C SER A 195 -12.81 6.45 19.42
N GLY A 196 -12.28 5.82 18.37
CA GLY A 196 -12.98 5.66 17.11
C GLY A 196 -12.97 6.88 16.20
N VAL A 197 -12.24 7.95 16.52
CA VAL A 197 -12.08 9.09 15.61
C VAL A 197 -10.88 8.84 14.69
N THR A 198 -11.07 8.93 13.37
CA THR A 198 -9.98 8.89 12.40
C THR A 198 -9.85 10.26 11.74
N ARG A 199 -8.67 10.89 11.78
CA ARG A 199 -8.43 12.25 11.23
C ARG A 199 -7.36 12.21 10.14
N LEU A 200 -7.58 12.99 9.08
CA LEU A 200 -6.60 13.19 8.03
C LEU A 200 -5.86 14.50 8.28
N TYR A 201 -4.52 14.47 8.26
CA TYR A 201 -3.68 15.65 8.31
C TYR A 201 -2.95 15.84 6.98
N HIS A 202 -2.95 17.06 6.46
CA HIS A 202 -2.06 17.49 5.39
C HIS A 202 -0.83 18.14 6.02
N VAL A 203 0.31 17.52 5.78
CA VAL A 203 1.62 17.98 6.22
C VAL A 203 2.24 18.75 5.07
N THR A 204 2.64 19.99 5.29
CA THR A 204 3.25 20.87 4.27
C THR A 204 4.54 21.49 4.77
N ASN A 205 5.20 22.26 3.89
CA ASN A 205 6.44 22.98 4.20
C ASN A 205 7.53 22.06 4.76
N GLY A 206 7.64 20.84 4.22
CA GLY A 206 8.62 19.86 4.68
C GLY A 206 8.41 19.42 6.13
N GLY A 207 7.16 19.40 6.61
CA GLY A 207 6.83 18.98 7.98
C GLY A 207 6.57 20.11 8.96
N ALA A 208 6.88 21.36 8.61
CA ALA A 208 6.72 22.50 9.51
C ALA A 208 5.26 22.84 9.83
N THR A 209 4.32 22.40 9.00
CA THR A 209 2.89 22.63 9.21
C THR A 209 2.13 21.33 9.03
N ALA A 210 1.27 20.99 9.99
CA ALA A 210 0.32 19.90 9.89
C ALA A 210 -1.08 20.43 10.22
N ALA A 211 -1.99 20.36 9.26
CA ALA A 211 -3.36 20.84 9.41
C ALA A 211 -4.36 19.71 9.14
N GLU A 212 -5.43 19.64 9.93
CA GLU A 212 -6.49 18.67 9.71
C GLU A 212 -7.25 19.00 8.41
N VAL A 213 -7.54 17.97 7.62
CA VAL A 213 -8.31 18.02 6.38
C VAL A 213 -9.66 17.35 6.61
N LYS A 214 -10.73 18.05 6.26
CA LYS A 214 -12.09 17.49 6.31
C LYS A 214 -12.36 16.69 5.04
N VAL A 215 -12.58 15.39 5.19
CA VAL A 215 -12.74 14.41 4.10
C VAL A 215 -14.21 14.21 3.71
N GLY A 216 -15.14 14.36 4.65
CA GLY A 216 -16.54 14.06 4.40
C GLY A 216 -17.51 15.02 5.08
N PRO A 217 -18.82 14.88 4.80
CA PRO A 217 -19.85 15.74 5.36
C PRO A 217 -20.23 15.37 6.78
N LEU A 218 -19.76 14.21 7.29
CA LEU A 218 -20.11 13.75 8.63
C LEU A 218 -19.67 14.77 9.69
N PRO A 219 -20.41 14.87 10.80
CA PRO A 219 -20.11 15.83 11.86
C PRO A 219 -18.90 15.44 12.72
N SER A 220 -18.33 14.25 12.53
CA SER A 220 -17.01 13.92 13.08
C SER A 220 -15.99 14.94 12.58
N GLY A 221 -15.00 15.33 13.41
CA GLY A 221 -14.05 16.41 13.08
C GLY A 221 -13.44 16.31 11.67
N SER A 222 -13.16 15.09 11.22
CA SER A 222 -12.59 14.75 9.91
C SER A 222 -13.60 14.42 8.81
N GLY A 223 -14.88 14.27 9.14
CA GLY A 223 -15.92 13.84 8.19
C GLY A 223 -15.92 12.34 7.83
N LEU A 224 -15.14 11.51 8.51
CA LEU A 224 -15.13 10.04 8.34
C LEU A 224 -16.06 9.32 9.35
N PRO A 225 -16.58 8.12 9.03
CA PRO A 225 -17.37 7.34 9.96
C PRO A 225 -16.59 7.02 11.25
N MET A 226 -17.29 7.00 12.38
CA MET A 226 -16.69 6.61 13.66
C MET A 226 -16.29 5.13 13.62
N ASN A 227 -15.13 4.81 14.19
CA ASN A 227 -14.47 3.51 14.20
C ASN A 227 -14.08 2.97 12.81
N ALA A 228 -14.03 3.84 11.80
CA ALA A 228 -13.60 3.45 10.47
C ALA A 228 -12.12 3.02 10.45
N GLN A 229 -11.83 1.92 9.76
CA GLN A 229 -10.48 1.66 9.28
C GLN A 229 -10.31 2.44 7.98
N ALA A 230 -9.24 3.20 7.84
CA ALA A 230 -8.99 3.96 6.63
C ALA A 230 -7.52 3.91 6.21
N VAL A 231 -7.30 4.01 4.90
CA VAL A 231 -5.99 4.13 4.26
C VAL A 231 -6.02 5.27 3.26
N VAL A 232 -4.88 5.92 3.05
CA VAL A 232 -4.75 7.08 2.16
C VAL A 232 -3.59 6.89 1.19
N ALA A 233 -3.79 7.30 -0.06
CA ALA A 233 -2.75 7.32 -1.08
C ALA A 233 -2.97 8.47 -2.06
N PHE A 234 -1.90 9.14 -2.44
CA PHE A 234 -1.88 10.21 -3.42
C PHE A 234 -0.93 9.85 -4.56
N THR A 235 -1.35 10.11 -5.81
CA THR A 235 -0.47 9.97 -6.98
C THR A 235 0.42 11.18 -7.16
N ASN A 236 -0.07 12.34 -6.73
CA ASN A 236 0.62 13.62 -6.81
C ASN A 236 -0.01 14.58 -5.77
N LEU A 237 0.41 15.84 -5.76
CA LEU A 237 -0.05 16.82 -4.79
C LEU A 237 -1.55 17.21 -4.92
N ARG A 238 -2.22 16.81 -5.99
CA ARG A 238 -3.62 17.15 -6.28
C ARG A 238 -4.54 15.95 -6.21
N SER A 239 -4.15 14.84 -6.80
CA SER A 239 -4.99 13.65 -6.95
C SER A 239 -4.68 12.61 -5.88
N GLY A 240 -5.71 12.19 -5.15
CA GLY A 240 -5.57 11.19 -4.11
C GLY A 240 -6.87 10.47 -3.76
N TRP A 241 -6.70 9.28 -3.20
CA TRP A 241 -7.76 8.40 -2.75
C TRP A 241 -7.63 8.18 -1.25
N LEU A 242 -8.77 8.12 -0.58
CA LEU A 242 -8.90 7.61 0.78
C LEU A 242 -9.98 6.54 0.76
N LEU A 243 -9.63 5.36 1.24
CA LEU A 243 -10.55 4.24 1.36
C LEU A 243 -10.89 4.05 2.83
N ALA A 244 -12.17 3.85 3.15
CA ALA A 244 -12.60 3.61 4.52
C ALA A 244 -13.63 2.49 4.60
N THR A 245 -13.48 1.60 5.57
CA THR A 245 -14.52 0.65 5.98
C THR A 245 -15.10 1.06 7.31
N ASP A 246 -16.43 1.10 7.41
CA ASP A 246 -17.13 1.42 8.65
C ASP A 246 -17.49 0.14 9.45
N PRO A 247 -17.90 0.26 10.73
CA PRO A 247 -18.29 -0.90 11.54
C PRO A 247 -19.53 -1.66 11.04
N ARG A 248 -20.31 -1.09 10.12
CA ARG A 248 -21.48 -1.73 9.49
C ARG A 248 -21.07 -2.58 8.29
N GLY A 249 -19.84 -2.40 7.81
CA GLY A 249 -19.27 -3.13 6.68
C GLY A 249 -19.40 -2.40 5.35
N GLU A 250 -19.68 -1.10 5.36
CA GLU A 250 -19.68 -0.29 4.14
C GLU A 250 -18.25 0.10 3.77
N LEU A 251 -17.86 -0.15 2.52
CA LEU A 251 -16.60 0.33 1.94
C LEU A 251 -16.87 1.61 1.16
N SER A 252 -16.18 2.68 1.49
CA SER A 252 -16.28 3.97 0.80
C SER A 252 -14.94 4.38 0.18
N LEU A 253 -15.00 4.87 -1.06
CA LEU A 253 -13.91 5.57 -1.73
C LEU A 253 -14.18 7.07 -1.70
N TYR A 254 -13.26 7.80 -1.09
CA TYR A 254 -13.16 9.26 -1.14
C TYR A 254 -12.06 9.62 -2.13
N ARG A 255 -12.33 10.57 -3.00
CA ARG A 255 -11.41 11.02 -4.05
C ARG A 255 -11.34 12.53 -4.08
N THR A 256 -10.13 13.06 -4.19
CA THR A 256 -9.83 14.48 -4.38
C THR A 256 -9.05 14.71 -5.68
N GLU A 257 -9.22 15.88 -6.28
CA GLU A 257 -8.43 16.38 -7.42
C GLU A 257 -7.74 17.73 -7.11
N ASP A 258 -7.79 18.18 -5.85
CA ASP A 258 -7.28 19.47 -5.38
C ASP A 258 -6.48 19.37 -4.07
N GLY A 259 -5.89 18.20 -3.78
CA GLY A 259 -5.00 18.01 -2.63
C GLY A 259 -5.75 17.81 -1.31
N GLY A 260 -7.04 17.49 -1.38
CA GLY A 260 -7.91 17.31 -0.23
C GLY A 260 -8.69 18.56 0.17
N GLY A 261 -8.69 19.61 -0.66
CA GLY A 261 -9.57 20.76 -0.47
C GLY A 261 -11.05 20.38 -0.60
N HIS A 262 -11.36 19.51 -1.56
CA HIS A 262 -12.67 18.90 -1.75
C HIS A 262 -12.55 17.40 -1.99
N TRP A 263 -13.55 16.67 -1.49
CA TRP A 263 -13.64 15.22 -1.60
C TRP A 263 -14.99 14.83 -2.19
N SER A 264 -14.95 13.93 -3.17
CA SER A 264 -16.10 13.19 -3.68
C SER A 264 -16.13 11.81 -3.03
N VAL A 265 -17.30 11.35 -2.58
CA VAL A 265 -17.44 10.05 -1.92
C VAL A 265 -18.36 9.12 -2.72
N ARG A 266 -18.03 7.83 -2.75
CA ARG A 266 -18.89 6.77 -3.27
C ARG A 266 -18.74 5.50 -2.43
N THR A 267 -19.86 4.87 -2.13
CA THR A 267 -19.87 3.51 -1.57
C THR A 267 -19.56 2.48 -2.66
N LEU A 268 -18.61 1.58 -2.38
CA LEU A 268 -18.24 0.46 -3.24
C LEU A 268 -18.96 -0.79 -2.75
N ASN A 269 -19.79 -1.36 -3.62
CA ASN A 269 -20.50 -2.59 -3.30
C ASN A 269 -19.62 -3.82 -3.55
N PRO A 270 -19.79 -4.90 -2.77
CA PRO A 270 -19.18 -6.18 -3.10
C PRO A 270 -19.65 -6.69 -4.47
N PRO A 271 -18.86 -7.53 -5.16
CA PRO A 271 -19.26 -8.20 -6.38
C PRO A 271 -20.57 -8.99 -6.22
N LYS A 272 -21.29 -9.20 -7.33
CA LYS A 272 -22.62 -9.83 -7.36
C LYS A 272 -22.66 -11.21 -6.68
N GLN A 273 -21.54 -11.92 -6.73
CA GLN A 273 -21.34 -13.26 -6.19
C GLN A 273 -21.42 -13.31 -4.66
N ILE A 274 -21.13 -12.19 -3.99
CA ILE A 274 -21.10 -12.05 -2.54
C ILE A 274 -21.90 -10.82 -2.10
N LEU A 275 -23.04 -10.56 -2.75
CA LEU A 275 -23.94 -9.47 -2.37
C LEU A 275 -24.36 -9.59 -0.90
N GLY A 276 -24.35 -8.45 -0.21
CA GLY A 276 -24.63 -8.38 1.22
C GLY A 276 -23.45 -8.76 2.13
N ALA A 277 -22.30 -9.17 1.56
CA ALA A 277 -21.08 -9.31 2.33
C ALA A 277 -20.62 -7.96 2.90
N ARG A 278 -20.06 -7.99 4.10
CA ARG A 278 -19.59 -6.79 4.81
C ARG A 278 -18.11 -6.61 4.60
N ALA A 279 -17.67 -5.41 4.23
CA ALA A 279 -16.25 -5.10 4.18
C ALA A 279 -15.67 -5.15 5.60
N ILE A 280 -14.66 -5.99 5.82
CA ILE A 280 -14.00 -6.15 7.12
C ILE A 280 -12.63 -5.50 7.14
N ARG A 281 -12.01 -5.30 5.97
CA ARG A 281 -10.69 -4.69 5.84
C ARG A 281 -10.48 -4.07 4.47
N VAL A 282 -9.75 -2.97 4.42
CA VAL A 282 -9.20 -2.39 3.18
C VAL A 282 -7.70 -2.16 3.34
N PHE A 283 -6.97 -2.33 2.24
CA PHE A 283 -5.52 -2.19 2.18
C PHE A 283 -5.12 -1.00 1.31
N GLN A 284 -3.90 -0.49 1.53
CA GLN A 284 -3.39 0.68 0.82
C GLN A 284 -3.39 0.44 -0.70
N PRO A 285 -3.93 1.38 -1.50
CA PRO A 285 -3.97 1.22 -2.94
C PRO A 285 -2.61 1.50 -3.56
N GLN A 286 -2.27 0.76 -4.60
CA GLN A 286 -1.19 1.11 -5.50
C GLN A 286 -1.75 2.01 -6.60
N LEU A 287 -1.21 3.23 -6.70
CA LEU A 287 -1.68 4.24 -7.66
C LEU A 287 -0.58 4.59 -8.66
N LEU A 288 -0.97 4.83 -9.90
CA LEU A 288 -0.09 5.35 -10.95
C LEU A 288 -0.92 6.24 -11.88
N GLU A 289 -0.59 7.53 -11.94
CA GLU A 289 -1.32 8.53 -12.74
C GLU A 289 -2.83 8.59 -12.45
N HIS A 290 -3.66 8.03 -13.34
CA HIS A 290 -5.10 7.93 -13.23
C HIS A 290 -5.57 6.50 -12.93
N GLU A 291 -4.65 5.57 -12.72
CA GLU A 291 -4.97 4.18 -12.43
C GLU A 291 -4.74 3.88 -10.95
N GLY A 292 -5.50 2.93 -10.42
CA GLY A 292 -5.29 2.45 -9.07
C GLY A 292 -5.91 1.09 -8.82
N THR A 293 -5.21 0.27 -8.05
CA THR A 293 -5.60 -1.08 -7.68
C THR A 293 -5.45 -1.29 -6.18
N PHE A 294 -6.41 -1.95 -5.55
CA PHE A 294 -6.34 -2.27 -4.12
C PHE A 294 -7.13 -3.51 -3.76
N ALA A 295 -6.72 -4.16 -2.68
CA ALA A 295 -7.45 -5.27 -2.10
C ALA A 295 -8.38 -4.78 -0.98
N ALA A 296 -9.53 -5.42 -0.86
CA ALA A 296 -10.37 -5.37 0.32
C ALA A 296 -10.83 -6.79 0.68
N MET A 297 -11.03 -7.03 1.98
CA MET A 297 -11.62 -8.26 2.47
C MET A 297 -13.07 -8.02 2.86
N PHE A 298 -13.93 -8.96 2.45
CA PHE A 298 -15.33 -9.01 2.83
C PHE A 298 -15.61 -10.26 3.63
N ALA A 299 -16.71 -10.27 4.38
CA ALA A 299 -17.20 -11.45 5.07
C ALA A 299 -18.68 -11.68 4.78
N THR A 300 -19.03 -12.92 4.46
CA THR A 300 -20.42 -13.41 4.46
C THR A 300 -20.70 -14.16 5.77
N GLY A 301 -21.95 -14.10 6.24
CA GLY A 301 -22.31 -14.69 7.54
C GLY A 301 -21.81 -13.88 8.74
N SER A 302 -21.91 -14.46 9.94
CA SER A 302 -21.49 -13.82 11.18
C SER A 302 -20.97 -14.83 12.20
N GLY A 303 -20.02 -14.41 13.05
CA GLY A 303 -19.47 -15.27 14.09
C GLY A 303 -18.77 -16.50 13.52
N LYS A 304 -19.10 -17.70 14.02
CA LYS A 304 -18.46 -18.97 13.61
C LYS A 304 -18.74 -19.38 12.16
N SER A 305 -19.78 -18.83 11.52
CA SER A 305 -20.11 -19.08 10.11
C SER A 305 -19.55 -18.02 9.17
N SER A 306 -18.72 -17.10 9.68
CA SER A 306 -18.12 -16.03 8.88
C SER A 306 -17.16 -16.63 7.85
N LYS A 307 -17.42 -16.39 6.57
CA LYS A 307 -16.52 -16.77 5.48
C LYS A 307 -15.86 -15.51 4.90
N PRO A 308 -14.52 -15.38 4.95
CA PRO A 308 -13.82 -14.28 4.33
C PRO A 308 -13.81 -14.43 2.80
N HIS A 309 -13.75 -13.30 2.11
CA HIS A 309 -13.62 -13.18 0.67
C HIS A 309 -12.63 -12.07 0.34
N VAL A 310 -11.81 -12.27 -0.69
CA VAL A 310 -10.89 -11.25 -1.17
C VAL A 310 -11.48 -10.63 -2.44
N VAL A 311 -11.53 -9.30 -2.49
CA VAL A 311 -11.94 -8.55 -3.69
C VAL A 311 -10.81 -7.63 -4.09
N ILE A 312 -10.38 -7.72 -5.34
CA ILE A 312 -9.45 -6.75 -5.93
C ILE A 312 -10.26 -5.71 -6.68
N PHE A 313 -10.11 -4.45 -6.29
CA PHE A 313 -10.72 -3.31 -6.96
C PHE A 313 -9.73 -2.61 -7.86
N ARG A 314 -10.23 -2.09 -8.97
CA ARG A 314 -9.46 -1.35 -9.97
C ARG A 314 -10.22 -0.15 -10.50
N SER A 315 -9.49 0.93 -10.75
CA SER A 315 -9.93 2.05 -11.57
C SER A 315 -8.90 2.38 -12.64
N ARG A 316 -9.37 2.91 -13.78
CA ARG A 316 -8.56 3.42 -14.88
C ARG A 316 -8.76 4.91 -15.15
N ASP A 317 -9.60 5.58 -14.37
CA ASP A 317 -10.07 6.95 -14.63
C ASP A 317 -10.02 7.85 -13.38
N GLY A 318 -9.06 7.56 -12.51
CA GLY A 318 -8.77 8.30 -11.29
C GLY A 318 -9.76 8.02 -10.16
N GLY A 319 -10.51 6.92 -10.23
CA GLY A 319 -11.52 6.54 -9.24
C GLY A 319 -12.95 6.99 -9.59
N LYS A 320 -13.19 7.52 -10.81
CA LYS A 320 -14.53 7.92 -11.26
C LYS A 320 -15.40 6.69 -11.53
N THR A 321 -14.81 5.62 -12.05
CA THR A 321 -15.37 4.27 -12.13
C THR A 321 -14.43 3.29 -11.44
N VAL A 322 -15.01 2.34 -10.72
CA VAL A 322 -14.28 1.30 -9.99
C VAL A 322 -14.99 -0.02 -10.23
N ALA A 323 -14.24 -1.03 -10.66
CA ALA A 323 -14.70 -2.40 -10.78
C ALA A 323 -14.05 -3.24 -9.67
N GLY A 324 -14.81 -4.15 -9.08
CA GLY A 324 -14.30 -5.12 -8.10
C GLY A 324 -14.50 -6.53 -8.62
N GLU A 325 -13.46 -7.35 -8.55
CA GLU A 325 -13.48 -8.76 -8.93
C GLU A 325 -13.30 -9.64 -7.70
N LEU A 326 -14.12 -10.70 -7.59
CA LEU A 326 -13.99 -11.68 -6.51
C LEU A 326 -12.76 -12.57 -6.78
N THR A 327 -11.80 -12.54 -5.87
CA THR A 327 -10.49 -13.20 -6.03
C THR A 327 -10.24 -14.18 -4.89
N ASP A 328 -11.19 -15.07 -4.60
CA ASP A 328 -11.10 -16.04 -3.50
C ASP A 328 -9.94 -17.06 -3.64
N GLN A 329 -9.27 -17.13 -4.79
CA GLN A 329 -8.00 -17.84 -4.91
C GLN A 329 -6.88 -17.25 -4.02
N LEU A 330 -7.06 -16.02 -3.55
CA LEU A 330 -6.20 -15.35 -2.57
C LEU A 330 -6.74 -15.45 -1.13
N ASP A 331 -7.80 -16.21 -0.87
CA ASP A 331 -8.24 -16.43 0.51
C ASP A 331 -7.11 -17.08 1.34
N GLY A 332 -6.77 -16.45 2.47
CA GLY A 332 -5.61 -16.80 3.28
C GLY A 332 -4.24 -16.38 2.71
N ALA A 333 -4.16 -15.79 1.51
CA ALA A 333 -2.89 -15.30 0.99
C ALA A 333 -2.29 -14.22 1.90
N GLN A 334 -0.96 -14.12 1.92
CA GLN A 334 -0.24 -13.05 2.63
C GLN A 334 0.87 -12.47 1.76
N ALA A 335 1.05 -11.16 1.85
CA ALA A 335 2.12 -10.40 1.22
C ALA A 335 2.93 -9.56 2.23
N ASN A 336 2.40 -9.35 3.44
CA ASN A 336 3.08 -8.64 4.52
C ASN A 336 2.55 -9.05 5.90
N TYR A 337 3.23 -8.57 6.95
CA TYR A 337 2.88 -8.81 8.36
C TYR A 337 1.50 -8.26 8.74
N GLU A 338 1.02 -7.25 8.01
CA GLU A 338 -0.32 -6.71 8.22
C GLU A 338 -1.39 -7.69 7.73
N GLY A 339 -1.06 -8.74 6.97
CA GLY A 339 -2.02 -9.68 6.40
C GLY A 339 -2.70 -9.17 5.13
N GLN A 340 -2.03 -8.28 4.39
CA GLN A 340 -2.44 -7.90 3.04
C GLN A 340 -2.36 -9.12 2.12
N PRO A 341 -3.41 -9.44 1.35
CA PRO A 341 -3.41 -10.66 0.53
C PRO A 341 -2.47 -10.59 -0.67
N ALA A 342 -2.20 -9.39 -1.17
CA ALA A 342 -1.33 -9.15 -2.33
C ALA A 342 -0.67 -7.78 -2.29
N VAL A 343 0.59 -7.70 -2.68
CA VAL A 343 1.32 -6.43 -2.93
C VAL A 343 1.29 -6.12 -4.43
N PHE A 344 1.14 -4.84 -4.79
CA PHE A 344 1.14 -4.37 -6.17
C PHE A 344 2.29 -3.39 -6.37
N THR A 345 3.16 -3.64 -7.36
CA THR A 345 4.25 -2.72 -7.73
C THR A 345 3.78 -1.61 -8.65
N THR A 346 2.77 -1.94 -9.46
CA THR A 346 1.99 -1.02 -10.29
C THR A 346 0.53 -1.46 -10.21
N PRO A 347 -0.43 -0.67 -10.71
CA PRO A 347 -1.83 -1.10 -10.73
C PRO A 347 -2.07 -2.45 -11.45
N ASP A 348 -1.16 -2.91 -12.32
CA ASP A 348 -1.33 -4.13 -13.10
C ASP A 348 -0.50 -5.32 -12.63
N TYR A 349 0.64 -5.05 -11.99
CA TYR A 349 1.58 -6.08 -11.58
C TYR A 349 1.51 -6.27 -10.07
N GLY A 350 1.18 -7.49 -9.66
CA GLY A 350 1.02 -7.84 -8.24
C GLY A 350 1.48 -9.24 -7.91
N TYR A 351 1.75 -9.44 -6.64
CA TYR A 351 2.34 -10.65 -6.08
C TYR A 351 1.64 -11.03 -4.76
N ALA A 352 1.51 -12.31 -4.52
CA ALA A 352 0.92 -12.87 -3.30
C ALA A 352 1.62 -14.18 -2.94
N VAL A 353 1.61 -14.58 -1.67
CA VAL A 353 2.01 -15.94 -1.28
C VAL A 353 0.77 -16.69 -0.80
N HIS A 354 0.50 -17.83 -1.41
CA HIS A 354 -0.61 -18.72 -1.03
C HIS A 354 -0.26 -20.17 -1.31
N GLY A 355 -0.64 -21.08 -0.40
CA GLY A 355 -0.39 -22.52 -0.58
C GLY A 355 1.09 -22.89 -0.68
N GLY A 356 1.98 -22.14 -0.02
CA GLY A 356 3.44 -22.33 -0.12
C GLY A 356 4.06 -21.89 -1.44
N ARG A 357 3.34 -21.12 -2.27
CA ARG A 357 3.81 -20.65 -3.58
C ARG A 357 3.67 -19.14 -3.72
N LEU A 358 4.54 -18.57 -4.55
CA LEU A 358 4.36 -17.23 -5.09
C LEU A 358 3.29 -17.27 -6.20
N LEU A 359 2.33 -16.37 -6.12
CA LEU A 359 1.37 -16.07 -7.17
C LEU A 359 1.71 -14.71 -7.78
N ARG A 360 1.44 -14.54 -9.07
CA ARG A 360 1.64 -13.29 -9.81
C ARG A 360 0.44 -12.96 -10.67
N THR A 361 0.08 -11.68 -10.71
CA THR A 361 -0.82 -11.09 -11.70
C THR A 361 -0.08 -10.07 -12.57
N THR A 362 -0.53 -9.91 -13.82
CA THR A 362 -0.11 -8.85 -14.75
C THR A 362 -1.31 -8.13 -15.36
N ASP A 363 -2.50 -8.34 -14.80
CA ASP A 363 -3.79 -7.85 -15.29
C ASP A 363 -4.64 -7.30 -14.13
N SER A 364 -3.97 -6.67 -13.15
CA SER A 364 -4.60 -6.03 -11.99
C SER A 364 -5.38 -7.00 -11.09
N GLY A 365 -5.02 -8.27 -11.08
CA GLY A 365 -5.65 -9.30 -10.25
C GLY A 365 -6.81 -10.03 -10.91
N ASP A 366 -7.13 -9.75 -12.19
CA ASP A 366 -8.13 -10.49 -12.97
C ASP A 366 -7.74 -11.98 -13.05
N SER A 367 -6.44 -12.27 -13.21
CA SER A 367 -5.89 -13.62 -13.14
C SER A 367 -4.61 -13.69 -12.32
N TRP A 368 -4.39 -14.84 -11.68
CA TRP A 368 -3.21 -15.12 -10.87
C TRP A 368 -2.57 -16.42 -11.33
N LEU A 369 -1.27 -16.36 -11.59
CA LEU A 369 -0.46 -17.50 -12.04
C LEU A 369 0.46 -17.93 -10.91
N ALA A 370 0.46 -19.22 -10.60
CA ALA A 370 1.43 -19.79 -9.68
C ALA A 370 2.83 -19.79 -10.33
N VAL A 371 3.79 -19.17 -9.65
CA VAL A 371 5.20 -19.20 -10.00
C VAL A 371 5.81 -20.40 -9.28
N HIS A 372 6.18 -21.42 -10.05
CA HIS A 372 6.87 -22.57 -9.49
C HIS A 372 8.33 -22.20 -9.20
N SER A 373 8.73 -22.37 -7.94
CA SER A 373 10.09 -22.12 -7.48
C SER A 373 10.44 -23.11 -6.37
N PRO A 374 11.12 -24.23 -6.68
CA PRO A 374 11.46 -25.24 -5.67
C PRO A 374 12.25 -24.64 -4.49
N SER A 375 13.13 -23.68 -4.78
CA SER A 375 13.91 -22.98 -3.76
C SER A 375 13.03 -22.14 -2.82
N LEU A 376 12.09 -21.35 -3.36
CA LEU A 376 11.16 -20.58 -2.52
C LEU A 376 10.20 -21.47 -1.75
N GLU A 377 9.67 -22.52 -2.39
CA GLU A 377 8.77 -23.49 -1.75
C GLU A 377 9.44 -24.12 -0.52
N LEU A 378 10.74 -24.46 -0.60
CA LEU A 378 11.53 -24.94 0.53
C LEU A 378 11.69 -23.88 1.64
N TRP A 379 11.98 -22.64 1.27
CA TRP A 379 12.11 -21.55 2.25
C TRP A 379 10.78 -21.28 2.97
N LEU A 380 9.65 -21.30 2.27
CA LEU A 380 8.32 -21.10 2.85
C LEU A 380 7.89 -22.24 3.78
N GLN A 381 8.42 -23.46 3.61
CA GLN A 381 8.23 -24.54 4.59
C GLN A 381 8.95 -24.25 5.91
N ARG A 382 10.15 -23.67 5.84
CA ARG A 382 10.98 -23.36 7.02
C ARG A 382 10.61 -22.04 7.69
N TYR A 383 10.27 -21.03 6.89
CA TYR A 383 9.89 -19.68 7.29
C TYR A 383 8.50 -19.33 6.73
N PRO A 384 7.43 -19.88 7.30
CA PRO A 384 6.08 -19.79 6.73
C PRO A 384 5.38 -18.45 6.96
N CYS A 385 5.96 -17.53 7.72
CA CYS A 385 5.39 -16.21 7.99
C CYS A 385 5.92 -15.20 6.97
N VAL A 386 5.05 -14.62 6.13
CA VAL A 386 5.45 -13.60 5.16
C VAL A 386 5.37 -12.22 5.81
N LEU A 387 6.51 -11.58 6.03
CA LEU A 387 6.59 -10.30 6.74
C LEU A 387 6.55 -9.11 5.80
N ALA A 388 7.24 -9.20 4.66
CA ALA A 388 7.22 -8.18 3.63
C ALA A 388 7.62 -8.77 2.28
N MET A 389 7.06 -8.20 1.22
CA MET A 389 7.41 -8.46 -0.16
C MET A 389 7.70 -7.13 -0.82
N ASP A 390 8.85 -7.03 -1.48
CA ASP A 390 9.27 -5.81 -2.15
C ASP A 390 9.85 -6.16 -3.52
N PHE A 391 9.25 -5.63 -4.58
CA PHE A 391 9.59 -5.97 -5.96
C PHE A 391 9.96 -4.69 -6.72
N VAL A 392 11.24 -4.60 -7.06
CA VAL A 392 11.82 -3.49 -7.84
C VAL A 392 11.40 -3.58 -9.30
N SER A 393 11.30 -4.80 -9.82
CA SER A 393 10.91 -5.07 -11.19
C SER A 393 10.24 -6.42 -11.30
N TYR A 394 9.87 -6.79 -12.53
CA TYR A 394 9.33 -8.11 -12.82
C TYR A 394 10.32 -9.26 -12.55
N THR A 395 11.63 -8.98 -12.49
CA THR A 395 12.72 -9.97 -12.34
C THR A 395 13.44 -9.88 -11.02
N GLN A 396 13.32 -8.76 -10.32
CA GLN A 396 14.08 -8.48 -9.11
C GLN A 396 13.11 -8.20 -7.98
N GLY A 397 13.16 -9.05 -6.95
CA GLY A 397 12.36 -8.88 -5.75
C GLY A 397 13.01 -9.50 -4.53
N TYR A 398 12.50 -9.06 -3.39
CA TYR A 398 12.90 -9.41 -2.04
C TYR A 398 11.70 -9.91 -1.26
N MET A 399 11.95 -10.85 -0.36
CA MET A 399 10.94 -11.38 0.55
C MET A 399 11.56 -11.54 1.92
N LEU A 400 10.99 -10.86 2.91
CA LEU A 400 11.33 -11.05 4.30
C LEU A 400 10.37 -12.07 4.91
N LEU A 401 10.92 -13.17 5.40
CA LEU A 401 10.17 -14.27 5.99
C LEU A 401 10.57 -14.46 7.45
N ALA A 402 9.66 -15.02 8.25
CA ALA A 402 9.91 -15.46 9.62
C ALA A 402 9.55 -16.94 9.84
N ASP A 403 10.21 -17.54 10.82
CA ASP A 403 9.80 -18.85 11.34
C ASP A 403 8.42 -18.77 12.00
N ARG A 404 7.79 -19.92 12.24
CA ARG A 404 6.45 -19.98 12.83
C ARG A 404 6.39 -19.34 14.23
N ALA A 405 7.52 -19.33 14.95
CA ALA A 405 7.65 -18.70 16.25
C ALA A 405 7.86 -17.17 16.18
N GLN A 406 8.09 -16.62 14.99
CA GLN A 406 8.39 -15.21 14.73
C GLN A 406 9.65 -14.71 15.46
N LYS A 407 10.64 -15.59 15.64
CA LYS A 407 11.90 -15.33 16.36
C LYS A 407 13.13 -15.27 15.47
N HIS A 408 13.04 -15.83 14.27
CA HIS A 408 14.12 -15.79 13.29
C HIS A 408 13.57 -15.35 11.95
N THR A 409 14.32 -14.50 11.26
CA THR A 409 13.96 -13.98 9.95
C THR A 409 15.00 -14.33 8.90
N VAL A 410 14.57 -14.44 7.65
CA VAL A 410 15.44 -14.56 6.49
C VAL A 410 15.01 -13.56 5.43
N LEU A 411 15.98 -12.82 4.89
CA LEU A 411 15.78 -12.01 3.69
C LEU A 411 16.17 -12.85 2.48
N LEU A 412 15.21 -13.07 1.59
CA LEU A 412 15.45 -13.74 0.32
C LEU A 412 15.47 -12.72 -0.81
N GLN A 413 16.25 -13.01 -1.84
CA GLN A 413 16.24 -12.29 -3.11
C GLN A 413 16.05 -13.26 -4.28
N THR A 414 15.47 -12.77 -5.36
CA THR A 414 15.46 -13.47 -6.64
C THR A 414 16.89 -13.65 -7.18
N ALA A 415 17.22 -14.84 -7.69
CA ALA A 415 18.54 -15.18 -8.20
C ALA A 415 18.48 -15.60 -9.69
N GLY A 416 18.99 -14.75 -10.59
CA GLY A 416 18.98 -15.04 -12.02
C GLY A 416 17.58 -14.91 -12.64
N LEU A 417 17.02 -16.02 -13.14
CA LEU A 417 15.63 -16.07 -13.64
C LEU A 417 14.63 -16.06 -12.47
N ARG A 418 13.41 -15.57 -12.72
CA ARG A 418 12.37 -15.18 -11.74
C ARG A 418 11.92 -16.27 -10.75
N ASP A 419 12.34 -17.51 -10.96
CA ASP A 419 11.87 -18.72 -10.32
C ASP A 419 12.89 -19.31 -9.32
N ARG A 420 14.01 -18.62 -9.06
CA ARG A 420 14.96 -19.02 -8.02
C ARG A 420 15.08 -17.95 -6.95
N TRP A 421 15.08 -18.40 -5.71
CA TRP A 421 15.20 -17.57 -4.52
C TRP A 421 16.34 -18.08 -3.66
N GLN A 422 17.19 -17.16 -3.22
CA GLN A 422 18.32 -17.46 -2.35
C GLN A 422 18.35 -16.47 -1.19
N PRO A 423 18.88 -16.88 -0.02
CA PRO A 423 19.10 -15.95 1.06
C PRO A 423 20.10 -14.88 0.63
N VAL A 424 19.86 -13.65 1.07
CA VAL A 424 20.89 -12.63 1.05
C VAL A 424 21.98 -13.05 2.06
N PRO A 425 23.27 -13.09 1.64
CA PRO A 425 24.39 -13.58 2.44
C PRO A 425 24.53 -12.99 3.84
#